data_AF-K1UF23-F1
#
_entry.id   AF-K1UF23-F1
#
_cell.length_a   1.000
_cell.length_b   1.000
_cell.length_c   1.000
_cell.angle_alpha   90.00
_cell.angle_beta   90.00
_cell.angle_gamma   90.00
#
_symmetry.space_group_name_H-M   'P 1'
#
loop_
_entity.id
_entity.type
_entity.pdbx_description
1 polymer ?
#
loop_
_entity_poly.entity_id
_entity_poly.type
_entity_poly.pdbx_seq_one_letter_code
_entity_poly.pdbx_strand_id
1 'polypeptide(L)'
;MIITDKNEGSPITCGIKILRELYSKLPKSAYIANACTTGYGELLLKTAFRIEEGEIETIAHYKAANYFSPGVDFIIDIGGQDMNV
;
A
#
# COMPACT_ATOMS: atom_id res chain seq x y z
N MET A 1 -0.30 5.31 -0.58
CA MET A 1 -0.29 4.08 0.24
C MET A 1 0.93 3.26 -0.15
N ILE A 2 1.71 2.78 0.82
CA ILE A 2 2.84 1.86 0.55
C ILE A 2 2.39 0.45 0.94
N ILE A 3 2.49 -0.48 -0.01
CA ILE A 3 2.20 -1.91 0.16
C ILE A 3 3.47 -2.66 -0.24
N THR A 4 3.94 -3.58 0.60
CA THR A 4 5.14 -4.36 0.33
C THR A 4 4.89 -5.83 0.62
N ASP A 5 5.22 -6.69 -0.33
CA ASP A 5 5.17 -8.15 -0.17
C ASP A 5 6.41 -8.71 0.55
N LYS A 6 6.21 -9.85 1.22
CA LYS A 6 7.25 -10.56 1.98
C LYS A 6 8.27 -11.29 1.08
N ASN A 7 7.91 -11.54 -0.19
CA ASN A 7 8.65 -12.44 -1.07
C ASN A 7 9.88 -11.80 -1.77
N GLU A 8 10.05 -10.48 -1.70
CA GLU A 8 11.13 -9.75 -2.40
C GLU A 8 12.11 -8.98 -1.47
N GLY A 9 12.44 -9.56 -0.32
CA GLY A 9 13.46 -9.01 0.60
C GLY A 9 12.88 -8.12 1.71
N SER A 10 13.70 -7.22 2.26
CA SER A 10 13.29 -6.36 3.38
C SER A 10 12.16 -5.40 2.95
N PRO A 11 11.02 -5.33 3.68
CA PRO A 11 9.95 -4.37 3.43
C PRO A 11 10.45 -2.93 3.31
N ILE A 12 11.48 -2.57 4.09
CA ILE A 12 12.09 -1.25 4.05
C ILE A 12 12.77 -1.00 2.70
N THR A 13 13.55 -1.97 2.20
CA THR A 13 14.24 -1.83 0.91
C THR A 13 13.23 -1.72 -0.25
N CYS A 14 12.16 -2.52 -0.20
CA CYS A 14 11.06 -2.43 -1.16
C CYS A 14 10.38 -1.06 -1.09
N GLY A 15 10.04 -0.59 0.12
CA GLY A 15 9.47 0.75 0.34
C GLY A 15 10.36 1.88 -0.19
N ILE A 16 11.68 1.82 0.01
CA ILE A 16 12.63 2.80 -0.55
C ILE A 16 12.57 2.80 -2.09
N LYS A 17 12.52 1.62 -2.72
CA LYS A 17 12.44 1.48 -4.18
C LYS A 17 11.14 2.11 -4.71
N ILE A 18 10.00 1.79 -4.09
CA ILE A 18 8.69 2.35 -4.45
C ILE A 18 8.70 3.88 -4.30
N LEU A 19 9.18 4.40 -3.18
CA LEU A 19 9.23 5.85 -2.96
C LEU A 19 10.13 6.56 -3.98
N ARG A 20 11.30 6.01 -4.30
CA ARG A 20 12.19 6.59 -5.32
C ARG A 20 11.53 6.66 -6.69
N GLU A 21 10.81 5.60 -7.07
CA GLU A 21 10.07 5.57 -8.33
C GLU A 21 8.87 6.54 -8.33
N LEU A 22 8.15 6.63 -7.21
CA LEU A 22 7.05 7.58 -7.06
C LEU A 22 7.55 9.03 -7.20
N TYR A 23 8.61 9.40 -6.47
CA TYR A 23 9.16 10.75 -6.52
C TYR A 23 9.79 11.09 -7.87
N SER A 24 10.32 10.11 -8.63
CA SER A 24 10.84 10.35 -9.98
C SER A 24 9.74 10.61 -11.02
N LYS A 25 8.53 10.10 -10.76
CA LYS A 25 7.34 10.29 -11.63
C LYS A 25 6.43 11.44 -11.16
N LEU A 26 6.68 12.02 -9.98
CA LEU A 26 5.84 13.09 -9.43
C LEU A 26 6.01 14.39 -10.24
N PRO A 27 4.92 14.97 -10.78
CA PRO A 27 5.00 16.26 -11.47
C PRO A 27 5.52 17.36 -10.55
N LYS A 28 6.27 18.33 -11.07
CA LYS A 28 6.80 19.47 -10.30
C LYS A 28 5.71 20.33 -9.63
N SER A 29 4.49 20.30 -10.16
CA SER A 29 3.33 21.01 -9.63
C SER A 29 2.54 20.22 -8.59
N ALA A 30 2.92 18.97 -8.32
CA ALA A 30 2.22 18.08 -7.39
C ALA A 30 3.06 17.84 -6.13
N TYR A 31 2.38 17.52 -5.04
CA TYR A 31 2.99 17.07 -3.79
C TYR A 31 2.16 15.93 -3.19
N ILE A 32 2.79 15.15 -2.30
CA ILE A 32 2.12 14.07 -1.59
C ILE A 32 1.41 14.68 -0.37
N ALA A 33 0.07 14.72 -0.39
CA ALA A 33 -0.72 15.31 0.67
C ALA A 33 -0.90 14.41 1.90
N ASN A 34 -0.89 13.09 1.71
CA ASN A 34 -0.97 12.12 2.80
C ASN A 34 -0.30 10.78 2.42
N ALA A 35 0.08 10.00 3.42
CA ALA A 35 0.65 8.67 3.30
C ALA A 35 0.06 7.73 4.34
N CYS A 36 -0.12 6.46 3.96
CA CYS A 36 -0.60 5.37 4.80
C CYS A 36 0.12 4.10 4.38
N THR A 37 0.27 3.16 5.31
CA THR A 37 0.85 1.83 5.06
C THR A 37 -0.21 0.75 5.31
N THR A 38 -0.07 -0.40 4.65
CA THR A 38 -0.89 -1.60 4.92
C THR A 38 -0.08 -2.87 4.63
N GLY A 39 -0.65 -4.03 4.93
CA GLY A 39 -0.03 -5.35 4.75
C GLY A 39 0.97 -5.74 5.84
N TYR A 40 1.63 -6.88 5.67
CA TYR A 40 2.50 -7.49 6.68
C TYR A 40 3.68 -6.62 7.16
N GLY A 41 4.13 -5.68 6.31
CA GLY A 41 5.24 -4.76 6.61
C GLY A 41 4.83 -3.46 7.31
N GLU A 42 3.55 -3.25 7.62
CA GLU A 42 2.99 -1.95 8.03
C GLU A 42 3.82 -1.28 9.13
N LEU A 43 3.98 -1.90 10.30
CA LEU A 43 4.66 -1.28 11.45
C LEU A 43 6.11 -0.88 11.14
N LEU A 44 6.82 -1.69 10.34
CA LEU A 44 8.19 -1.40 9.94
C LEU A 44 8.23 -0.18 9.02
N LEU A 45 7.31 -0.10 8.05
CA LEU A 45 7.20 1.03 7.13
C LEU A 45 6.78 2.32 7.85
N LYS A 46 5.82 2.23 8.78
CA LYS A 46 5.39 3.36 9.63
C LYS A 46 6.56 3.96 10.39
N THR A 47 7.34 3.10 11.04
CA THR A 47 8.50 3.52 11.82
C THR A 47 9.62 4.07 10.93
N ALA A 48 9.94 3.37 9.84
CA ALA A 48 11.05 3.74 8.95
C ALA A 48 10.79 5.05 8.17
N PHE A 49 9.54 5.28 7.75
CA PHE A 49 9.17 6.42 6.91
C PHE A 49 8.38 7.51 7.63
N ARG A 50 8.17 7.38 8.95
CA ARG A 50 7.38 8.30 9.77
C ARG A 50 5.96 8.48 9.23
N ILE A 51 5.34 7.38 8.83
CA ILE A 51 3.94 7.33 8.40
C ILE A 51 3.11 6.91 9.60
N GLU A 52 2.18 7.74 10.04
CA GLU A 52 1.38 7.47 11.24
C GLU A 52 0.14 6.63 10.93
N GLU A 53 -0.40 6.77 9.73
CA GLU A 53 -1.62 6.08 9.31
C GLU A 53 -1.35 4.64 8.85
N GLY A 54 -2.20 3.73 9.34
CA GLY A 54 -2.29 2.33 8.92
C GLY A 54 -3.71 2.01 8.47
N GLU A 55 -3.85 1.11 7.50
CA GLU A 55 -5.15 0.65 7.01
C GLU A 55 -5.11 -0.88 6.90
N ILE A 56 -6.25 -1.54 7.15
CA ILE A 56 -6.34 -3.00 6.94
C ILE A 56 -6.39 -3.26 5.44
N GLU A 57 -5.57 -4.18 4.94
CA GLU A 57 -5.41 -4.44 3.51
C GLU A 57 -6.75 -4.77 2.82
N THR A 58 -7.56 -5.64 3.43
CA THR A 58 -8.91 -5.97 2.94
C THR A 58 -9.81 -4.75 2.84
N ILE A 59 -9.73 -3.79 3.78
CA ILE A 59 -10.52 -2.56 3.75
C ILE A 59 -9.98 -1.60 2.68
N ALA A 60 -8.66 -1.53 2.51
CA ALA A 60 -8.04 -0.74 1.45
C ALA A 60 -8.48 -1.22 0.06
N HIS A 61 -8.42 -2.53 -0.17
CA HIS A 61 -8.89 -3.16 -1.41
C HIS A 61 -10.39 -3.00 -1.62
N TYR A 62 -11.20 -3.16 -0.57
CA TYR A 62 -12.65 -2.91 -0.65
C TYR A 62 -12.97 -1.47 -1.03
N LYS A 63 -12.35 -0.48 -0.37
CA LYS A 63 -12.55 0.95 -0.68
C LYS A 63 -12.17 1.24 -2.13
N ALA A 64 -11.06 0.67 -2.62
CA ALA A 64 -10.63 0.83 -4.01
C ALA A 64 -11.62 0.19 -4.99
N ALA A 65 -12.02 -1.07 -4.75
CA ALA A 65 -12.97 -1.78 -5.60
C ALA A 65 -14.33 -1.07 -5.66
N ASN A 66 -14.86 -0.62 -4.52
CA ASN A 66 -16.14 0.09 -4.45
C ASN A 66 -16.07 1.49 -5.09
N TYR A 67 -14.90 2.13 -5.10
CA TYR A 67 -14.71 3.40 -5.82
C TYR A 67 -14.85 3.22 -7.33
N PHE A 68 -14.30 2.12 -7.89
CA PHE A 68 -14.37 1.84 -9.33
C PHE A 68 -15.67 1.14 -9.74
N SER A 69 -16.26 0.32 -8.86
CA SER A 69 -17.50 -0.42 -9.07
C SER A 69 -18.40 -0.30 -7.84
N PRO A 70 -19.26 0.74 -7.77
CA PRO A 70 -20.14 0.97 -6.62
C PRO A 70 -21.06 -0.22 -6.36
N GLY A 71 -21.10 -0.67 -5.11
CA GLY A 71 -21.92 -1.81 -4.70
C GLY A 71 -21.24 -3.17 -4.86
N VAL A 72 -19.91 -3.20 -5.06
CA VAL A 72 -19.14 -4.45 -4.97
C VAL A 72 -19.39 -5.10 -3.61
N ASP A 73 -19.72 -6.39 -3.65
CA ASP A 73 -20.09 -7.21 -2.49
C ASP A 73 -19.11 -8.36 -2.25
N PHE A 74 -18.30 -8.69 -3.25
CA PHE A 74 -17.31 -9.76 -3.21
C PHE A 74 -16.02 -9.37 -3.94
N ILE A 75 -14.87 -9.65 -3.31
CA ILE A 75 -13.54 -9.34 -3.83
C ILE A 75 -12.66 -10.56 -3.59
N ILE A 76 -11.95 -10.99 -4.63
CA ILE A 76 -10.86 -11.95 -4.50
C ILE A 76 -9.56 -11.18 -4.70
N ASP A 77 -8.79 -11.04 -3.63
CA ASP A 77 -7.44 -10.50 -3.69
C ASP A 77 -6.43 -11.65 -3.84
N ILE A 78 -5.78 -11.73 -5.00
CA ILE A 78 -4.79 -12.78 -5.33
C ILE A 78 -3.40 -12.16 -5.29
N GLY A 79 -2.78 -12.17 -4.11
CA GLY A 79 -1.42 -11.70 -3.86
C GLY A 79 -0.36 -12.82 -3.80
N GLY A 80 0.86 -12.46 -3.39
CA GLY A 80 2.01 -13.37 -3.26
C GLY A 80 2.05 -14.22 -1.98
N GLN A 81 1.17 -13.96 -1.01
CA GLN A 81 0.94 -14.77 0.19
C GLN A 81 -0.57 -14.83 0.45
N ASP A 82 -1.03 -16.00 0.90
CA ASP A 82 -2.39 -16.40 1.30
C ASP A 82 -3.56 -15.63 0.68
N MET A 83 -4.32 -16.35 -0.15
CA MET A 83 -5.66 -15.95 -0.56
C MET A 83 -6.53 -15.81 0.70
N ASN A 84 -6.72 -14.59 1.16
CA ASN A 84 -7.74 -14.29 2.16
C ASN A 84 -9.08 -14.27 1.41
N VAL A 85 -9.84 -15.35 1.58
CA VAL A 85 -11.23 -15.45 1.13
C VAL A 85 -12.10 -14.51 1.97
#